data_AF-A0A139NFG2-F1
#
_entry.id   AF-A0A139NFG2-F1
#
_cell.length_a   1.000
_cell.length_b   1.000
_cell.length_c   1.000
_cell.angle_alpha   90.00
_cell.angle_beta   90.00
_cell.angle_gamma   90.00
#
_symmetry.space_group_name_H-M   'P 1'
#
loop_
_entity.id
_entity.type
_entity.pdbx_description
1 polymer ?
#
loop_
_entity_poly.entity_id
_entity_poly.type
_entity_poly.pdbx_seq_one_letter_code
_entity_poly.pdbx_strand_id
1 'polypeptide(L)'
;MRGSMKESKEFNQVIDVLMLAGTLLLRSGAEIYRVEDTMVRIAHSQGIQDCNVLAMPAAIFFSIENTNISRMKRVTSSAYNIEKVCDVNQVSRQLVAGEISLNEAEIALKRLQKKDSPIVKKKSRSLQPSALHFFPSCSEEIYSML
;
A
#
# COMPACT_ATOMS: atom_id res chain seq x y z
N MET A 1 -33.13 -13.92 5.36
CA MET A 1 -32.22 -12.88 5.94
C MET A 1 -30.74 -13.33 5.91
N ARG A 2 -30.18 -13.79 4.77
CA ARG A 2 -28.74 -14.17 4.66
C ARG A 2 -27.84 -13.12 3.99
N GLY A 3 -28.41 -12.02 3.47
CA GLY A 3 -27.67 -11.00 2.71
C GLY A 3 -26.82 -10.04 3.56
N SER A 4 -27.32 -9.62 4.73
CA SER A 4 -26.71 -8.54 5.53
C SER A 4 -25.33 -8.86 6.12
N MET A 5 -25.02 -10.15 6.41
CA MET A 5 -23.74 -10.54 7.01
C MET A 5 -22.59 -10.62 5.99
N LYS A 6 -22.91 -10.86 4.71
CA LYS A 6 -21.91 -11.09 3.65
C LYS A 6 -21.33 -9.77 3.15
N GLU A 7 -22.20 -8.79 2.97
CA GLU A 7 -21.86 -7.42 2.54
C GLU A 7 -20.91 -6.74 3.52
N SER A 8 -21.12 -6.91 4.82
CA SER A 8 -20.21 -6.42 5.87
C SER A 8 -18.82 -7.07 5.83
N LYS A 9 -18.73 -8.37 5.50
CA LYS A 9 -17.46 -9.09 5.48
C LYS A 9 -16.60 -8.69 4.28
N GLU A 10 -17.21 -8.61 3.10
CA GLU A 10 -16.53 -8.16 1.88
C GLU A 10 -16.06 -6.70 2.02
N PHE A 11 -16.89 -5.85 2.61
CA PHE A 11 -16.53 -4.46 2.90
C PHE A 11 -15.36 -4.30 3.87
N ASN A 12 -15.35 -5.07 4.98
CA ASN A 12 -14.22 -5.06 5.90
C ASN A 12 -12.93 -5.55 5.22
N GLN A 13 -13.01 -6.52 4.31
CA GLN A 13 -11.85 -7.01 3.57
C GLN A 13 -11.26 -5.93 2.65
N VAL A 14 -12.09 -5.11 1.99
CA VAL A 14 -11.63 -3.97 1.19
C VAL A 14 -10.79 -3.02 2.05
N ILE A 15 -11.32 -2.67 3.23
CA ILE A 15 -10.65 -1.79 4.18
C ILE A 15 -9.33 -2.41 4.68
N ASP A 16 -9.31 -3.71 4.97
CA ASP A 16 -8.09 -4.39 5.40
C ASP A 16 -7.01 -4.39 4.31
N VAL A 17 -7.40 -4.59 3.04
CA VAL A 17 -6.50 -4.57 1.88
C VAL A 17 -5.91 -3.18 1.66
N LEU A 18 -6.73 -2.12 1.60
CA LEU A 18 -6.23 -0.77 1.40
C LEU A 18 -5.35 -0.31 2.57
N MET A 19 -5.72 -0.65 3.81
CA MET A 19 -4.91 -0.31 5.00
C MET A 19 -3.58 -1.05 4.99
N LEU A 20 -3.55 -2.30 4.52
CA LEU A 20 -2.33 -3.07 4.37
C LEU A 20 -1.42 -2.49 3.28
N ALA A 21 -1.96 -2.17 2.10
CA ALA A 21 -1.22 -1.54 1.02
C ALA A 21 -0.59 -0.22 1.47
N GLY A 22 -1.40 0.68 2.04
CA GLY A 22 -0.91 1.96 2.56
C GLY A 22 0.18 1.80 3.63
N THR A 23 -0.01 0.85 4.56
CA THR A 23 1.00 0.56 5.59
C THR A 23 2.32 0.12 4.95
N LEU A 24 2.28 -0.79 3.97
CA LEU A 24 3.49 -1.30 3.34
C LEU A 24 4.22 -0.20 2.55
N LEU A 25 3.49 0.64 1.82
CA LEU A 25 4.06 1.78 1.10
C LEU A 25 4.74 2.76 2.07
N LEU A 26 4.03 3.19 3.10
CA LEU A 26 4.56 4.15 4.08
C LEU A 26 5.78 3.58 4.82
N ARG A 27 5.75 2.30 5.21
CA ARG A 27 6.89 1.61 5.84
C ARG A 27 8.09 1.47 4.91
N SER A 28 7.86 1.39 3.61
CA SER A 28 8.91 1.22 2.61
C SER A 28 9.51 2.54 2.12
N GLY A 29 9.03 3.67 2.66
CA GLY A 29 9.51 5.01 2.32
C GLY A 29 8.88 5.61 1.07
N ALA A 30 7.67 5.17 0.68
CA ALA A 30 6.89 5.86 -0.34
C ALA A 30 6.50 7.27 0.13
N GLU A 31 6.42 8.20 -0.81
CA GLU A 31 5.96 9.57 -0.55
C GLU A 31 4.51 9.58 -0.05
N ILE A 32 4.22 10.41 0.94
CA ILE A 32 2.92 10.44 1.66
C ILE A 32 1.75 10.56 0.68
N TYR A 33 1.81 11.51 -0.25
CA TYR A 33 0.73 11.74 -1.20
C TYR A 33 0.48 10.52 -2.12
N ARG A 34 1.51 9.71 -2.43
CA ARG A 34 1.37 8.47 -3.21
C ARG A 34 0.72 7.36 -2.39
N VAL A 35 0.98 7.32 -1.09
CA VAL A 35 0.30 6.41 -0.16
C VAL A 35 -1.20 6.70 -0.17
N GLU A 36 -1.56 7.97 0.02
CA GLU A 36 -2.96 8.43 0.05
C GLU A 36 -3.67 8.12 -1.27
N ASP A 37 -3.09 8.56 -2.40
CA ASP A 37 -3.65 8.33 -3.73
C ASP A 37 -3.86 6.83 -4.03
N THR A 38 -2.90 5.98 -3.67
CA THR A 38 -3.05 4.52 -3.86
C THR A 38 -4.22 3.97 -3.05
N MET A 39 -4.38 4.39 -1.80
CA MET A 39 -5.48 3.94 -0.94
C MET A 39 -6.85 4.41 -1.46
N VAL A 40 -6.94 5.65 -1.93
CA VAL A 40 -8.15 6.20 -2.56
C VAL A 40 -8.51 5.41 -3.82
N ARG A 41 -7.55 5.15 -4.70
CA ARG A 41 -7.80 4.37 -5.93
C ARG A 41 -8.28 2.95 -5.65
N ILE A 42 -7.70 2.27 -4.65
CA ILE A 42 -8.18 0.96 -4.20
C ILE A 42 -9.62 1.08 -3.70
N ALA A 43 -9.92 2.02 -2.80
CA ALA A 43 -11.27 2.22 -2.26
C ALA A 43 -12.31 2.44 -3.37
N HIS A 44 -12.01 3.32 -4.32
CA HIS A 44 -12.89 3.65 -5.44
C HIS A 44 -13.14 2.45 -6.35
N SER A 45 -12.10 1.67 -6.65
CA SER A 45 -12.23 0.45 -7.48
C SER A 45 -13.15 -0.60 -6.87
N GLN A 46 -13.34 -0.56 -5.54
CA GLN A 46 -14.20 -1.46 -4.79
C GLN A 46 -15.56 -0.83 -4.44
N GLY A 47 -15.90 0.32 -5.01
CA GLY A 47 -17.20 0.99 -4.85
C GLY A 47 -17.31 1.95 -3.67
N ILE A 48 -16.21 2.27 -2.98
CA ILE A 48 -16.19 3.25 -1.89
C ILE A 48 -15.75 4.61 -2.47
N GLN A 49 -16.69 5.52 -2.72
CA GLN A 49 -16.40 6.84 -3.33
C GLN A 49 -16.10 7.92 -2.29
N ASP A 50 -16.96 8.05 -1.27
CA ASP A 50 -16.84 9.13 -0.28
C ASP A 50 -15.89 8.72 0.86
N CYS A 51 -14.60 8.55 0.56
CA CYS A 51 -13.58 8.17 1.54
C CYS A 51 -12.53 9.27 1.77
N ASN A 52 -12.01 9.29 3.00
CA ASN A 52 -10.96 10.18 3.44
C ASN A 52 -9.75 9.35 3.87
N VAL A 53 -8.59 9.68 3.30
CA VAL A 53 -7.30 9.06 3.65
C VAL A 53 -6.37 10.15 4.13
N LEU A 54 -5.74 9.93 5.28
CA LEU A 54 -4.69 10.81 5.80
C LEU A 54 -3.51 9.95 6.24
N ALA A 55 -2.37 10.14 5.58
CA ALA A 55 -1.11 9.51 5.94
C ALA A 55 -0.17 10.53 6.61
N MET A 56 0.49 10.07 7.67
CA MET A 56 1.50 10.79 8.42
C MET A 56 2.69 9.84 8.61
N PRO A 57 3.93 10.34 8.81
CA PRO A 57 5.11 9.49 8.93
C PRO A 57 4.99 8.31 9.90
N ALA A 58 4.17 8.45 10.96
CA ALA A 58 3.98 7.42 11.98
C ALA A 58 2.56 6.84 12.05
N ALA A 59 1.64 7.22 11.15
CA ALA A 59 0.24 6.78 11.21
C ALA A 59 -0.48 6.90 9.86
N ILE A 60 -1.45 6.02 9.64
CA ILE A 60 -2.40 6.10 8.52
C ILE A 60 -3.80 6.08 9.10
N PHE A 61 -4.65 6.98 8.59
CA PHE A 61 -6.05 7.09 8.92
C PHE A 61 -6.88 6.90 7.66
N PHE A 62 -7.98 6.16 7.78
CA PHE A 62 -8.98 5.96 6.75
C PHE A 62 -10.36 6.14 7.37
N SER A 63 -11.24 6.89 6.73
CA SER A 63 -12.65 6.98 7.09
C SER A 63 -13.53 7.11 5.85
N ILE A 64 -14.83 6.89 6.03
CA ILE A 64 -15.83 7.04 4.96
C ILE A 64 -16.83 8.09 5.42
N GLU A 65 -17.07 9.10 4.61
CA GLU A 65 -17.97 10.21 4.93
C GLU A 65 -19.39 9.70 5.18
N ASN A 66 -20.10 10.39 6.09
CA ASN A 66 -21.47 10.05 6.46
C ASN A 66 -21.64 8.61 7.01
N THR A 67 -20.55 7.98 7.46
CA THR A 67 -20.58 6.68 8.14
C THR A 67 -19.81 6.71 9.46
N ASN A 68 -20.02 5.70 10.30
CA ASN A 68 -19.24 5.50 11.53
C ASN A 68 -17.97 4.64 11.29
N ILE A 69 -17.54 4.49 10.04
CA ILE A 69 -16.44 3.61 9.68
C ILE A 69 -15.15 4.41 9.63
N SER A 70 -14.26 4.09 10.56
CA SER A 70 -12.89 4.59 10.57
C SER A 70 -11.90 3.50 10.95
N ARG A 71 -10.68 3.62 10.44
CA ARG A 71 -9.53 2.81 10.79
C ARG A 71 -8.32 3.71 10.97
N MET A 72 -7.53 3.38 11.98
CA MET A 72 -6.22 3.98 12.18
C MET A 72 -5.20 2.88 12.36
N LYS A 73 -4.02 3.07 11.79
CA LYS A 73 -2.88 2.19 11.99
C LYS A 73 -1.63 2.99 12.26
N ARG A 74 -1.04 2.77 13.44
CA ARG A 74 0.29 3.28 13.78
C ARG A 74 1.35 2.54 12.97
N VAL A 75 2.30 3.29 12.43
CA VAL A 75 3.48 2.79 11.73
C VAL A 75 4.71 3.10 12.59
N THR A 76 5.31 2.06 13.17
CA THR A 76 6.37 2.20 14.19
C THR A 76 7.78 2.02 13.63
N SER A 77 7.93 1.55 12.40
CA SER A 77 9.24 1.42 11.73
C SER A 77 9.12 1.57 10.23
N SER A 78 9.98 2.42 9.67
CA SER A 78 10.12 2.60 8.23
C SER A 78 11.56 2.27 7.83
N ALA A 79 11.71 1.46 6.79
CA ALA A 79 12.98 1.11 6.20
C ALA A 79 12.83 1.27 4.69
N TYR A 80 13.67 2.11 4.10
CA TYR A 80 13.58 2.41 2.67
C TYR A 80 13.78 1.14 1.85
N ASN A 81 12.78 0.80 1.03
CA ASN A 81 12.76 -0.40 0.21
C ASN A 81 11.97 -0.12 -1.07
N ILE A 82 12.66 0.38 -2.10
CA ILE A 82 12.07 0.73 -3.40
C ILE A 82 11.42 -0.50 -4.06
N GLU A 83 12.06 -1.68 -3.96
CA GLU A 83 11.53 -2.91 -4.54
C GLU A 83 10.16 -3.23 -3.95
N LYS A 84 10.01 -3.10 -2.64
CA LYS A 84 8.72 -3.29 -1.97
C LYS A 84 7.69 -2.23 -2.36
N VAL A 85 8.10 -0.98 -2.58
CA VAL A 85 7.21 0.06 -3.13
C VAL A 85 6.70 -0.34 -4.52
N CYS A 86 7.58 -0.82 -5.39
CA CYS A 86 7.21 -1.28 -6.74
C CYS A 86 6.27 -2.48 -6.68
N ASP A 87 6.58 -3.49 -5.86
CA ASP A 87 5.76 -4.69 -5.68
C ASP A 87 4.34 -4.32 -5.21
N VAL A 88 4.21 -3.43 -4.22
CA VAL A 88 2.90 -3.00 -3.69
C VAL A 88 2.12 -2.18 -4.72
N ASN A 89 2.79 -1.27 -5.43
CA ASN A 89 2.16 -0.48 -6.51
C ASN A 89 1.69 -1.36 -7.67
N GLN A 90 2.44 -2.42 -8.00
CA GLN A 90 2.00 -3.38 -8.99
C GLN A 90 0.71 -4.08 -8.54
N VAL A 91 0.67 -4.59 -7.32
CA VAL A 91 -0.53 -5.25 -6.77
C VAL A 91 -1.73 -4.28 -6.73
N SER A 92 -1.52 -3.01 -6.34
CA SER A 92 -2.62 -2.03 -6.33
C SER A 92 -3.15 -1.74 -7.73
N ARG A 93 -2.28 -1.57 -8.73
CA ARG A 93 -2.68 -1.36 -10.13
C ARG A 93 -3.47 -2.54 -10.69
N GLN A 94 -2.99 -3.76 -10.46
CA GLN A 94 -3.67 -4.97 -10.90
C GLN A 94 -5.06 -5.10 -10.26
N LEU A 95 -5.18 -4.77 -8.97
CA LEU A 95 -6.47 -4.79 -8.28
C LEU A 95 -7.43 -3.73 -8.84
N VAL A 96 -6.95 -2.50 -9.04
CA VAL A 96 -7.75 -1.39 -9.59
C VAL A 96 -8.18 -1.66 -11.03
N ALA A 97 -7.34 -2.31 -11.82
CA ALA A 97 -7.65 -2.72 -13.19
C ALA A 97 -8.57 -3.95 -13.27
N GLY A 98 -8.87 -4.60 -12.14
CA GLY A 98 -9.66 -5.84 -12.10
C GLY A 98 -8.93 -7.07 -12.64
N GLU A 99 -7.59 -7.00 -12.80
CA GLU A 99 -6.75 -8.11 -13.26
C GLU A 99 -6.58 -9.19 -12.19
N ILE A 100 -6.67 -8.79 -10.92
CA ILE A 100 -6.66 -9.70 -9.76
C ILE A 100 -7.86 -9.42 -8.86
N SER A 101 -8.37 -10.45 -8.21
CA SER A 101 -9.42 -10.33 -7.21
C SER A 101 -8.91 -9.71 -5.91
N LEU A 102 -9.83 -9.17 -5.10
CA LEU A 102 -9.52 -8.64 -3.77
C LEU A 102 -8.80 -9.65 -2.87
N ASN A 103 -9.18 -10.93 -2.94
CA ASN A 103 -8.55 -12.00 -2.18
C ASN A 103 -7.11 -12.29 -2.65
N GLU A 104 -6.87 -12.26 -3.96
CA GLU A 104 -5.52 -12.42 -4.52
C GLU A 104 -4.61 -11.26 -4.13
N ALA A 105 -5.13 -10.02 -4.19
CA ALA A 105 -4.42 -8.84 -3.71
C ALA A 105 -4.08 -8.95 -2.22
N GLU A 106 -5.02 -9.37 -1.38
CA GLU A 106 -4.78 -9.58 0.05
C GLU A 106 -3.67 -10.60 0.30
N ILE A 107 -3.70 -11.74 -0.41
CA ILE A 107 -2.67 -12.77 -0.31
C ILE A 107 -1.30 -12.24 -0.76
N ALA A 108 -1.24 -11.52 -1.88
CA ALA A 108 -0.02 -10.92 -2.40
C ALA A 108 0.59 -9.92 -1.41
N LEU A 109 -0.22 -8.98 -0.89
CA LEU A 109 0.22 -8.00 0.09
C LEU A 109 0.67 -8.66 1.40
N LYS A 110 -0.02 -9.71 1.88
CA LYS A 110 0.42 -10.48 3.07
C LYS A 110 1.74 -11.19 2.84
N ARG A 111 2.03 -11.68 1.62
CA ARG A 111 3.35 -12.24 1.27
C ARG A 111 4.42 -11.15 1.31
N LEU A 112 4.16 -9.97 0.76
CA LEU A 112 5.08 -8.83 0.82
C LEU A 112 5.35 -8.38 2.26
N GLN A 113 4.33 -8.39 3.12
CA GLN A 113 4.49 -8.13 4.55
C GLN A 113 5.43 -9.14 5.23
N LYS A 114 5.30 -10.44 4.93
CA LYS A 114 6.13 -11.49 5.53
C LYS A 114 7.58 -11.51 5.03
N LYS A 115 7.88 -10.92 3.85
CA LYS A 115 9.26 -10.71 3.40
C LYS A 115 10.08 -9.80 4.35
N ASP A 116 9.43 -9.18 5.35
CA ASP A 116 10.12 -8.54 6.47
C ASP A 116 10.63 -9.59 7.49
N SER A 117 11.86 -10.08 7.36
CA SER A 117 12.55 -10.84 8.42
C SER A 117 14.07 -10.89 8.24
N PRO A 118 14.87 -10.95 9.34
CA PRO A 118 14.89 -10.10 10.52
C PRO A 118 15.92 -8.96 10.34
N ILE A 119 16.06 -8.11 11.35
CA ILE A 119 17.10 -7.08 11.50
C ILE A 119 18.48 -7.66 11.13
N VAL A 120 18.93 -7.50 9.88
CA VAL A 120 20.35 -7.62 9.58
C VAL A 120 20.98 -6.39 10.21
N LYS A 121 21.66 -6.58 11.34
CA LYS A 121 22.70 -5.65 11.81
C LYS A 121 23.63 -5.42 10.62
N LYS A 122 23.41 -4.34 9.87
CA LYS A 122 24.29 -3.98 8.76
C LYS A 122 25.58 -3.47 9.41
N LYS A 123 26.52 -4.40 9.61
CA LYS A 123 27.91 -4.12 9.89
C LYS A 123 28.35 -3.08 8.86
N SER A 124 28.82 -1.95 9.35
CA SER A 124 29.45 -0.88 8.58
C SER A 124 30.33 -1.46 7.47
N ARG A 125 29.89 -1.29 6.23
CA ARG A 125 30.73 -1.45 5.05
C ARG A 125 30.75 -0.09 4.36
N SER A 126 31.95 0.46 4.36
CA SER A 126 32.36 1.69 3.68
C SER A 126 31.81 1.76 2.26
N LEU A 127 31.27 2.92 1.90
CA LEU A 127 30.95 3.28 0.53
C LEU A 127 32.25 3.27 -0.30
N GLN A 128 32.26 2.56 -1.42
CA GLN A 128 33.15 2.86 -2.55
C GLN A 128 32.28 3.39 -3.70
N PRO A 129 32.59 4.56 -4.29
CA PRO A 129 31.74 5.19 -5.28
C PRO A 129 32.16 4.79 -6.70
N SER A 130 31.47 3.84 -7.33
CA SER A 130 31.46 3.71 -8.80
C SER A 130 30.43 2.68 -9.28
N ALA A 131 29.19 3.12 -9.49
CA ALA A 131 28.23 2.48 -10.40
C ALA A 131 27.09 3.46 -10.72
N LEU A 132 27.44 4.66 -11.19
CA LEU A 132 26.52 5.46 -12.00
C LEU A 132 26.56 4.81 -13.39
N HIS A 133 25.68 3.86 -13.64
CA HIS A 133 25.17 3.45 -14.96
C HIS A 133 24.42 2.14 -14.74
N PHE A 134 23.18 2.10 -15.23
CA PHE A 134 22.31 0.93 -15.37
C PHE A 134 21.24 0.71 -14.29
N PHE A 135 20.15 1.49 -14.35
CA PHE A 135 18.78 1.02 -14.06
C PHE A 135 17.75 1.94 -14.76
N PRO A 136 17.44 1.73 -16.06
CA PRO A 136 16.33 2.40 -16.70
C PRO A 136 15.08 1.50 -16.60
N SER A 137 14.27 1.70 -15.55
CA SER A 137 12.89 1.19 -15.52
C SER A 137 11.98 1.85 -14.48
N CYS A 138 12.50 2.55 -13.47
CA CYS A 138 11.67 3.28 -12.50
C CYS A 138 11.56 4.80 -12.74
N SER A 139 12.42 5.39 -13.57
CA SER A 139 12.43 6.85 -13.78
C SER A 139 11.43 7.35 -14.84
N GLU A 140 10.96 6.50 -15.75
CA GLU A 140 9.98 6.90 -16.78
C GLU A 140 8.51 6.69 -16.36
N GLU A 141 8.23 5.89 -15.32
CA GLU A 141 6.86 5.70 -14.81
C GLU A 141 6.32 6.90 -14.00
N ILE A 142 7.10 7.99 -13.89
CA ILE A 142 6.62 9.26 -13.33
C ILE A 142 5.70 10.00 -14.32
N TYR A 143 5.82 9.75 -15.64
CA TYR A 143 5.14 10.53 -16.66
C TYR A 143 3.84 9.93 -17.23
N SER A 144 3.49 8.67 -16.92
CA SER A 144 2.14 8.14 -17.24
C SER A 144 1.09 8.46 -16.15
N MET A 145 1.40 9.44 -15.31
CA MET A 145 0.63 9.88 -14.14
C MET A 145 -0.05 11.25 -14.35
N LEU A 146 -0.38 11.58 -15.61
CA LEU A 146 -1.52 12.41 -16.00
C LEU A 146 -2.59 11.48 -16.57
#